data_AF-A0A920VF73-F1
#
_entry.id   AF-A0A920VF73-F1
#
_cell.length_a   1.000
_cell.length_b   1.000
_cell.length_c   1.000
_cell.angle_alpha   90.00
_cell.angle_beta   90.00
_cell.angle_gamma   90.00
#
_symmetry.space_group_name_H-M   'P 1'
#
loop_
_entity.id
_entity.type
_entity.pdbx_description
1 polymer ?
#
loop_
_entity_poly.entity_id
_entity_poly.type
_entity_poly.pdbx_seq_one_letter_code
_entity_poly.pdbx_strand_id
1 'polypeptide(L)'
;MNRNKKSVALDLRDLRCKTAFERMVKESDILLDNWGPGALRRLGLDYGVLRKLNPRLIYTSLTGYGDPNGPAPGPYSNWPANNPCVQGMGGWMAVTGAPGGAPQMVGDNIGDSVPGVWAALGIMMALESRHRTGEGSFVDMAMYDCMAAHTTSTMPFYQATGQATGRERGNMLSAQLAIRAKDGWLVLAGAGGPEKWKDLWRLMDREALDR
;
A
#
# COMPACT_ATOMS: atom_id res chain seq x y z
N MET A 1 -8.19 9.55 -10.76
CA MET A 1 -6.71 9.48 -10.78
C MET A 1 -6.01 10.36 -11.83
N ASN A 2 -6.66 10.79 -12.93
CA ASN A 2 -5.94 11.40 -14.08
C ASN A 2 -6.32 12.84 -14.42
N ARG A 3 -6.99 13.56 -13.51
CA ARG A 3 -7.32 14.98 -13.72
C ARG A 3 -6.04 15.78 -13.95
N ASN A 4 -6.05 16.70 -14.92
CA ASN A 4 -4.94 17.59 -15.29
C ASN A 4 -3.68 16.93 -15.88
N LYS A 5 -3.68 15.62 -16.13
CA LYS A 5 -2.57 14.97 -16.86
C LYS A 5 -2.70 15.22 -18.36
N LYS A 6 -1.58 15.51 -19.03
CA LYS A 6 -1.48 15.46 -20.50
C LYS A 6 -1.30 14.00 -20.94
N SER A 7 -1.75 13.66 -22.14
CA SER A 7 -1.68 12.29 -22.67
C SER A 7 -1.03 12.27 -24.04
N VAL A 8 -0.23 11.23 -24.30
CA VAL A 8 0.34 10.87 -25.59
C VAL A 8 0.33 9.35 -25.71
N ALA A 9 0.04 8.83 -26.90
CA ALA A 9 0.10 7.40 -27.19
C ALA A 9 1.42 7.09 -27.91
N LEU A 10 2.17 6.13 -27.39
CA LEU A 10 3.45 5.67 -27.95
C LEU A 10 3.48 4.14 -27.96
N ASP A 11 3.75 3.54 -29.12
CA ASP A 11 4.08 2.12 -29.19
C ASP A 11 5.59 1.94 -29.09
N LEU A 12 6.08 1.59 -27.90
CA LEU A 12 7.52 1.46 -27.63
C LEU A 12 8.20 0.31 -28.40
N ARG A 13 7.47 -0.49 -29.18
CA ARG A 13 8.03 -1.46 -30.13
C ARG A 13 8.45 -0.80 -31.44
N ASP A 14 7.87 0.34 -31.81
CA ASP A 14 8.33 1.17 -32.93
C ASP A 14 9.55 1.99 -32.48
N LEU A 15 10.66 1.84 -33.20
CA LEU A 15 11.91 2.55 -32.92
C LEU A 15 11.73 4.08 -32.86
N ARG A 16 10.84 4.66 -33.68
CA ARG A 16 10.56 6.10 -33.66
C ARG A 16 9.90 6.53 -32.35
N CYS A 17 8.96 5.73 -31.86
CA CYS A 17 8.30 5.97 -30.57
C CYS A 17 9.28 5.75 -29.41
N LYS A 18 10.16 4.76 -29.50
CA LYS A 18 11.23 4.54 -28.53
C LYS A 18 12.18 5.74 -28.47
N THR A 19 12.62 6.27 -29.61
CA THR A 19 13.43 7.51 -29.66
C THR A 19 12.69 8.72 -29.08
N ALA A 20 11.39 8.86 -29.35
CA ALA A 20 10.58 9.93 -28.77
C ALA A 20 10.49 9.79 -27.23
N PHE A 21 10.26 8.57 -26.72
CA PHE A 21 10.24 8.28 -25.29
C PHE A 21 11.59 8.59 -24.62
N GLU A 22 12.70 8.18 -25.23
CA GLU A 22 14.05 8.47 -24.71
C GLU A 22 14.33 9.99 -24.64
N ARG A 23 13.82 10.77 -25.61
CA ARG A 23 13.87 12.25 -25.54
C ARG A 23 13.05 12.80 -24.38
N MET A 24 11.84 12.28 -24.17
CA MET A 24 11.02 12.66 -23.02
C MET A 24 11.72 12.34 -21.69
N VAL A 25 12.35 11.17 -21.57
CA VAL A 25 13.10 10.78 -20.37
C VAL A 25 14.30 11.71 -20.11
N LYS A 26 14.99 12.17 -21.15
CA LYS A 26 16.10 13.14 -21.01
C LYS A 26 15.68 14.47 -20.39
N GLU A 27 14.45 14.90 -20.65
CA GLU A 27 13.90 16.17 -20.15
C GLU A 27 13.04 16.00 -18.88
N SER A 28 12.78 14.76 -18.47
CA SER A 28 11.92 14.45 -17.32
C SER A 28 12.71 14.34 -16.03
N ASP A 29 12.11 14.81 -14.93
CA ASP A 29 12.64 14.57 -13.58
C ASP A 29 12.36 13.16 -13.08
N ILE A 30 11.15 12.67 -13.37
CA ILE A 30 10.60 11.44 -12.81
C ILE A 30 10.00 10.60 -13.93
N LEU A 31 10.34 9.32 -13.96
CA LEU A 31 9.61 8.28 -14.67
C LEU A 31 8.92 7.40 -13.64
N LEU A 32 7.61 7.26 -13.73
CA LEU A 32 6.83 6.30 -12.93
C LEU A 32 6.22 5.27 -13.87
N ASP A 33 6.54 3.99 -13.65
CA ASP A 33 5.85 2.89 -14.30
C ASP A 33 5.25 1.94 -13.25
N ASN A 34 4.08 1.40 -13.58
CA ASN A 34 3.40 0.39 -12.77
C ASN A 34 3.07 -0.85 -13.62
N TRP A 35 3.94 -1.17 -14.58
CA TRP A 35 3.74 -2.33 -15.43
C TRP A 35 4.17 -3.62 -14.72
N GLY A 36 3.74 -4.76 -15.27
CA GLY A 36 4.16 -6.05 -14.74
C GLY A 36 5.70 -6.19 -14.74
N PRO A 37 6.25 -7.02 -13.84
CA PRO A 37 7.70 -7.14 -13.63
C PRO A 37 8.51 -7.25 -14.93
N GLY A 38 9.51 -6.37 -15.06
CA GLY A 38 10.44 -6.35 -16.19
C GLY A 38 9.85 -5.90 -17.54
N ALA A 39 8.69 -5.24 -17.57
CA ALA A 39 8.08 -4.77 -18.82
C ALA A 39 8.98 -3.81 -19.61
N LEU A 40 9.48 -2.74 -19.00
CA LEU A 40 10.41 -1.82 -19.68
C LEU A 40 11.74 -2.48 -20.01
N ARG A 41 12.22 -3.41 -19.18
CA ARG A 41 13.43 -4.20 -19.47
C ARG A 41 13.28 -5.02 -20.75
N ARG A 42 12.14 -5.69 -20.98
CA ARG A 42 11.87 -6.42 -22.24
C ARG A 42 11.88 -5.52 -23.47
N LEU A 43 11.70 -4.21 -23.29
CA LEU A 43 11.81 -3.20 -24.34
C LEU A 43 13.22 -2.56 -24.41
N GLY A 44 14.16 -3.01 -23.58
CA GLY A 44 15.51 -2.46 -23.49
C GLY A 44 15.55 -1.04 -22.91
N LEU A 45 14.70 -0.76 -21.93
CA LEU A 45 14.53 0.53 -21.26
C LEU A 45 14.62 0.39 -19.73
N ASP A 46 15.53 -0.46 -19.24
CA ASP A 46 15.77 -0.60 -17.79
C ASP A 46 16.45 0.65 -17.17
N TYR A 47 16.48 0.70 -15.84
CA TYR A 47 17.09 1.82 -15.12
C TYR A 47 18.55 2.08 -15.52
N GLY A 48 19.34 1.03 -15.75
CA GLY A 48 20.75 1.18 -16.12
C GLY A 48 20.91 1.87 -17.47
N VAL A 49 20.03 1.58 -18.44
CA VAL A 49 19.96 2.28 -19.72
C VAL A 49 19.48 3.71 -19.54
N LEU A 50 18.38 3.92 -18.82
CA LEU A 50 17.76 5.24 -18.67
C LEU A 50 18.64 6.22 -17.86
N ARG A 51 19.35 5.73 -16.82
CA ARG A 51 20.29 6.54 -16.03
C ARG A 51 21.45 7.07 -16.86
N LYS A 52 21.93 6.32 -17.87
CA LYS A 52 22.96 6.81 -18.80
C LYS A 52 22.45 7.95 -19.67
N LEU A 53 21.16 7.93 -20.03
CA LEU A 53 20.52 9.00 -20.79
C LEU A 53 20.26 10.24 -19.93
N ASN A 54 19.87 10.03 -18.66
CA ASN A 54 19.61 11.08 -17.69
C ASN A 54 20.09 10.66 -16.29
N PRO A 55 21.31 11.06 -15.88
CA PRO A 55 21.86 10.72 -14.56
C PRO A 55 21.07 11.28 -13.38
N ARG A 56 20.19 12.27 -13.62
CA ARG A 56 19.33 12.94 -12.63
C ARG A 56 17.93 12.33 -12.55
N LEU A 57 17.63 11.31 -13.36
CA LEU A 57 16.32 10.69 -13.43
C LEU A 57 15.99 9.96 -12.12
N ILE A 58 14.82 10.26 -11.56
CA ILE A 58 14.21 9.42 -10.54
C ILE A 58 13.31 8.43 -11.27
N TYR A 59 13.72 7.17 -11.32
CA TYR A 59 12.91 6.11 -11.92
C TYR A 59 12.21 5.33 -10.81
N THR A 60 10.88 5.34 -10.82
CA THR A 60 10.04 4.59 -9.89
C THR A 60 9.33 3.45 -10.61
N SER A 61 9.57 2.23 -10.13
CA SER A 61 8.87 1.02 -10.57
C SER A 61 7.94 0.58 -9.44
N LEU A 62 6.63 0.52 -9.71
CA LEU A 62 5.62 0.07 -8.76
C LEU A 62 5.05 -1.27 -9.21
N THR A 63 5.51 -2.36 -8.59
CA THR A 63 5.14 -3.73 -8.96
C THR A 63 4.45 -4.45 -7.79
N GLY A 64 3.95 -5.66 -8.02
CA GLY A 64 3.28 -6.46 -6.99
C GLY A 64 4.16 -6.81 -5.79
N TYR A 65 5.35 -7.35 -6.08
CA TYR A 65 6.22 -8.00 -5.10
C TYR A 65 7.69 -7.55 -5.26
N GLY A 66 7.89 -6.32 -5.73
CA GLY A 66 9.22 -5.73 -5.99
C GLY A 66 9.77 -6.11 -7.36
N ASP A 67 10.65 -5.27 -7.90
CA ASP A 67 11.28 -5.53 -9.19
C ASP A 67 12.28 -6.70 -9.07
N PRO A 68 12.23 -7.71 -9.95
CA PRO A 68 13.19 -8.83 -9.94
C PRO A 68 14.65 -8.41 -10.18
N ASN A 69 14.90 -7.16 -10.58
CA ASN A 69 16.23 -6.58 -10.80
C ASN A 69 16.44 -5.32 -9.96
N GLY A 70 15.53 -5.08 -9.01
CA GLY A 70 15.69 -4.02 -8.04
C GLY A 70 16.76 -4.33 -7.01
N PRO A 71 16.93 -3.43 -6.03
CA PRO A 71 17.95 -3.57 -5.00
C PRO A 71 17.68 -4.73 -4.03
N ALA A 72 16.43 -5.23 -3.95
CA ALA A 72 16.03 -6.31 -3.05
C ALA A 72 15.06 -7.29 -3.73
N PRO A 73 15.50 -8.08 -4.72
CA PRO A 73 14.63 -9.00 -5.44
C PRO A 73 14.18 -10.15 -4.53
N GLY A 74 12.90 -10.52 -4.64
CA GLY A 74 12.27 -11.58 -3.86
C GLY A 74 11.84 -12.79 -4.70
N PRO A 75 11.48 -13.91 -4.05
CA PRO A 75 11.02 -15.12 -4.74
C PRO A 75 9.73 -14.91 -5.54
N TYR A 76 8.95 -13.87 -5.21
CA TYR A 76 7.68 -13.55 -5.86
C TYR A 76 7.78 -12.40 -6.87
N SER A 77 8.96 -11.81 -7.07
CA SER A 77 9.11 -10.59 -7.89
C SER A 77 8.71 -10.76 -9.36
N ASN A 78 8.60 -11.99 -9.87
CA ASN A 78 8.09 -12.26 -11.22
C ASN A 78 6.59 -12.57 -11.28
N TRP A 79 5.88 -12.60 -10.15
CA TRP A 79 4.46 -12.93 -10.11
C TRP A 79 3.59 -11.73 -10.54
N PRO A 80 2.45 -11.98 -11.21
CA PRO A 80 1.44 -10.96 -11.39
C PRO A 80 0.78 -10.63 -10.05
N ALA A 81 0.34 -9.39 -9.90
CA ALA A 81 -0.39 -8.94 -8.73
C ALA A 81 -1.53 -8.02 -9.10
N ASN A 82 -2.51 -7.98 -8.22
CA ASN A 82 -3.60 -7.02 -8.20
C ASN A 82 -3.97 -6.76 -6.73
N ASN A 83 -4.85 -5.79 -6.50
CA ASN A 83 -5.35 -5.44 -5.17
C ASN A 83 -5.76 -6.65 -4.30
N PRO A 84 -6.62 -7.59 -4.77
CA PRO A 84 -6.96 -8.80 -4.01
C PRO A 84 -5.75 -9.64 -3.58
N CYS A 85 -4.82 -9.92 -4.51
CA CYS A 85 -3.67 -10.76 -4.23
C CYS A 85 -2.79 -10.18 -3.12
N VAL A 86 -2.49 -8.87 -3.19
CA VAL A 86 -1.61 -8.21 -2.22
C VAL A 86 -2.30 -7.98 -0.88
N GLN A 87 -3.62 -7.78 -0.84
CA GLN A 87 -4.38 -7.75 0.41
C GLN A 87 -4.37 -9.12 1.11
N GLY A 88 -4.52 -10.19 0.33
CA GLY A 88 -4.46 -11.56 0.84
C GLY A 88 -3.08 -11.88 1.40
N MET A 89 -2.03 -11.73 0.59
CA MET A 89 -0.66 -12.02 1.00
C MET A 89 -0.15 -11.09 2.10
N GLY A 90 -0.52 -9.80 2.05
CA GLY A 90 -0.17 -8.81 3.06
C GLY A 90 -0.93 -8.95 4.39
N GLY A 91 -1.78 -9.97 4.55
CA GLY A 91 -2.46 -10.30 5.81
C GLY A 91 -3.73 -9.50 6.10
N TRP A 92 -4.10 -8.53 5.25
CA TRP A 92 -5.27 -7.68 5.47
C TRP A 92 -6.59 -8.45 5.42
N MET A 93 -6.69 -9.44 4.51
CA MET A 93 -7.89 -10.28 4.45
C MET A 93 -8.03 -11.21 5.66
N ALA A 94 -6.92 -11.55 6.32
CA ALA A 94 -6.92 -12.40 7.51
C ALA A 94 -7.43 -11.67 8.77
N VAL A 95 -7.51 -10.34 8.74
CA VAL A 95 -7.98 -9.50 9.85
C VAL A 95 -9.29 -8.76 9.55
N THR A 96 -9.77 -8.85 8.31
CA THR A 96 -10.98 -8.18 7.83
C THR A 96 -12.16 -9.15 7.67
N GLY A 97 -13.34 -8.75 8.15
CA GLY A 97 -14.59 -9.51 8.07
C GLY A 97 -15.02 -10.10 9.43
N ALA A 98 -16.08 -10.90 9.42
CA ALA A 98 -16.63 -11.47 10.64
C ALA A 98 -15.72 -12.56 11.27
N PRO A 99 -15.75 -12.75 12.61
CA PRO A 99 -15.04 -13.82 13.29
C PRO A 99 -15.52 -15.18 12.75
N GLY A 100 -14.59 -16.08 12.47
CA GLY A 100 -14.90 -17.44 11.99
C GLY A 100 -15.43 -17.57 10.55
N GLY A 101 -15.71 -16.46 9.85
CA GLY A 101 -16.17 -16.48 8.44
C GLY A 101 -15.10 -16.86 7.41
N ALA A 102 -15.23 -16.41 6.15
CA ALA A 102 -14.14 -16.43 5.18
C ALA A 102 -13.29 -15.14 5.25
N PRO A 103 -12.02 -15.13 4.83
CA PRO A 103 -11.25 -13.90 4.65
C PRO A 103 -11.95 -12.95 3.69
N GLN A 104 -12.07 -11.67 4.05
CA GLN A 104 -12.73 -10.66 3.24
C GLN A 104 -11.74 -9.57 2.85
N MET A 105 -11.86 -9.04 1.64
CA MET A 105 -11.11 -7.84 1.28
C MET A 105 -11.68 -6.63 2.02
N VAL A 106 -10.84 -5.62 2.24
CA VAL A 106 -11.33 -4.29 2.58
C VAL A 106 -12.17 -3.78 1.41
N GLY A 107 -13.26 -3.08 1.72
CA GLY A 107 -14.28 -2.66 0.73
C GLY A 107 -13.83 -1.62 -0.30
N ASP A 108 -12.52 -1.32 -0.38
CA ASP A 108 -11.91 -0.41 -1.34
C ASP A 108 -10.54 -0.93 -1.78
N ASN A 109 -9.95 -0.31 -2.80
CA ASN A 109 -8.69 -0.70 -3.43
C ASN A 109 -7.46 -0.25 -2.61
N ILE A 110 -7.43 -0.62 -1.32
CA ILE A 110 -6.30 -0.27 -0.43
C ILE A 110 -4.98 -0.88 -0.89
N GLY A 111 -5.04 -2.04 -1.56
CA GLY A 111 -3.89 -2.68 -2.20
C GLY A 111 -3.33 -1.92 -3.39
N ASP A 112 -4.03 -0.91 -3.90
CA ASP A 112 -3.53 0.01 -4.93
C ASP A 112 -3.25 1.40 -4.36
N SER A 113 -4.13 1.93 -3.50
CA SER A 113 -4.02 3.29 -2.98
C SER A 113 -2.90 3.45 -1.96
N VAL A 114 -2.71 2.48 -1.06
CA VAL A 114 -1.61 2.50 -0.08
C VAL A 114 -0.26 2.48 -0.81
N PRO A 115 0.02 1.54 -1.73
CA PRO A 115 1.27 1.58 -2.50
C PRO A 115 1.45 2.86 -3.32
N GLY A 116 0.36 3.45 -3.85
CA GLY A 116 0.42 4.74 -4.54
C GLY A 116 0.91 5.89 -3.65
N VAL A 117 0.47 5.95 -2.38
CA VAL A 117 0.94 6.94 -1.41
C VAL A 117 2.41 6.68 -1.03
N TRP A 118 2.79 5.43 -0.80
CA TRP A 118 4.18 5.06 -0.50
C TRP A 118 5.13 5.36 -1.67
N ALA A 119 4.72 5.10 -2.92
CA ALA A 119 5.48 5.46 -4.11
C ALA A 119 5.68 6.98 -4.21
N ALA A 120 4.63 7.77 -3.95
CA ALA A 120 4.74 9.23 -3.93
C ALA A 120 5.72 9.71 -2.85
N LEU A 121 5.67 9.14 -1.64
CA LEU A 121 6.63 9.44 -0.58
C LEU A 121 8.06 9.06 -0.98
N GLY A 122 8.27 7.88 -1.58
CA GLY A 122 9.57 7.44 -2.08
C GLY A 122 10.14 8.37 -3.15
N ILE A 123 9.31 8.85 -4.07
CA ILE A 123 9.67 9.87 -5.07
C ILE A 123 10.10 11.18 -4.38
N MET A 124 9.33 11.65 -3.40
CA MET A 124 9.66 12.88 -2.67
C MET A 124 11.00 12.76 -1.92
N MET A 125 11.28 11.61 -1.31
CA MET A 125 12.56 11.33 -0.65
C MET A 125 13.71 11.26 -1.66
N ALA A 126 13.48 10.67 -2.84
CA ALA A 126 14.46 10.64 -3.92
C ALA A 126 14.75 12.05 -4.48
N LEU A 127 13.72 12.89 -4.60
CA LEU A 127 13.87 14.30 -4.99
C LEU A 127 14.75 15.07 -3.99
N GLU A 128 14.49 14.90 -2.70
CA GLU A 128 15.29 15.54 -1.65
C GLU A 128 16.74 15.04 -1.65
N SER A 129 16.96 13.74 -1.81
CA SER A 129 18.30 13.17 -2.00
C SER A 129 19.01 13.81 -3.19
N ARG A 130 18.32 13.90 -4.34
CA ARG A 130 18.85 14.50 -5.58
C ARG A 130 19.21 15.98 -5.44
N HIS A 131 18.52 16.75 -4.60
CA HIS A 131 18.91 18.14 -4.31
C HIS A 131 20.28 18.23 -3.63
N ARG A 132 20.62 17.24 -2.81
CA ARG A 132 21.88 17.20 -2.05
C ARG A 132 23.03 16.59 -2.86
N THR A 133 22.75 15.52 -3.60
CA THR A 133 23.76 14.73 -4.31
C THR A 133 23.94 15.15 -5.76
N GLY A 134 22.91 15.75 -6.36
CA GLY A 134 22.85 15.99 -7.80
C GLY A 134 22.50 14.75 -8.63
N GLU A 135 22.32 13.57 -8.03
CA GLU A 135 22.06 12.31 -8.73
C GLU A 135 20.62 11.82 -8.60
N GLY A 136 20.13 11.14 -9.64
CA GLY A 136 18.87 10.43 -9.64
C GLY A 136 18.89 9.17 -8.76
N SER A 137 17.78 8.45 -8.72
CA SER A 137 17.66 7.23 -7.92
C SER A 137 16.64 6.27 -8.53
N PHE A 138 16.81 4.99 -8.24
CA PHE A 138 15.80 3.97 -8.54
C PHE A 138 14.96 3.72 -7.29
N VAL A 139 13.66 3.96 -7.40
CA VAL A 139 12.66 3.69 -6.36
C VAL A 139 11.92 2.43 -6.76
N ASP A 140 12.32 1.30 -6.17
CA ASP A 140 11.60 0.03 -6.30
C ASP A 140 10.52 -0.05 -5.21
N MET A 141 9.26 -0.07 -5.61
CA MET A 141 8.12 -0.10 -4.71
C MET A 141 7.28 -1.34 -4.97
N ALA A 142 7.05 -2.12 -3.91
CA ALA A 142 6.23 -3.31 -3.95
C ALA A 142 4.87 -3.07 -3.29
N MET A 143 3.78 -3.46 -3.95
CA MET A 143 2.44 -3.42 -3.37
C MET A 143 2.38 -4.26 -2.09
N TYR A 144 2.94 -5.48 -2.11
CA TYR A 144 3.00 -6.37 -0.96
C TYR A 144 3.73 -5.74 0.24
N ASP A 145 4.91 -5.15 0.03
CA ASP A 145 5.68 -4.53 1.11
C ASP A 145 4.91 -3.39 1.76
N CYS A 146 4.22 -2.57 0.96
CA CYS A 146 3.38 -1.49 1.46
C CYS A 146 2.22 -2.03 2.32
N MET A 147 1.57 -3.11 1.89
CA MET A 147 0.48 -3.72 2.64
C MET A 147 0.98 -4.33 3.96
N ALA A 148 2.11 -5.06 3.91
CA ALA A 148 2.73 -5.66 5.08
C ALA A 148 3.20 -4.59 6.07
N ALA A 149 3.88 -3.53 5.60
CA ALA A 149 4.30 -2.41 6.44
C ALA A 149 3.13 -1.66 7.09
N HIS A 150 1.95 -1.69 6.47
CA HIS A 150 0.74 -1.06 7.02
C HIS A 150 0.01 -1.93 8.06
N THR A 151 0.50 -3.12 8.41
CA THR A 151 -0.04 -3.97 9.49
C THR A 151 0.45 -3.55 10.89
N THR A 152 0.21 -2.29 11.25
CA THR A 152 0.84 -1.62 12.40
C THR A 152 0.49 -2.19 13.78
N SER A 153 -0.64 -2.89 13.92
CA SER A 153 -1.06 -3.52 15.19
C SER A 153 -0.96 -5.05 15.16
N THR A 154 -1.30 -5.66 14.03
CA THR A 154 -1.29 -7.12 13.84
C THR A 154 0.11 -7.71 13.88
N MET A 155 1.08 -7.08 13.20
CA MET A 155 2.43 -7.62 13.14
C MET A 155 3.14 -7.58 14.50
N PRO A 156 3.11 -6.47 15.27
CA PRO A 156 3.65 -6.47 16.63
C PRO A 156 2.96 -7.46 17.56
N PHE A 157 1.64 -7.63 17.46
CA PHE A 157 0.91 -8.63 18.26
C PHE A 157 1.42 -10.05 17.97
N TYR A 158 1.60 -10.41 16.70
CA TYR A 158 2.14 -11.70 16.31
C TYR A 158 3.58 -11.87 16.83
N GLN A 159 4.44 -10.86 16.67
CA GLN A 159 5.82 -10.91 17.15
C GLN A 159 5.92 -11.12 18.66
N ALA A 160 5.02 -10.50 19.45
CA ALA A 160 5.02 -10.62 20.90
C ALA A 160 4.43 -11.94 21.42
N THR A 161 3.49 -12.55 20.70
CA THR A 161 2.69 -13.67 21.21
C THR A 161 2.84 -14.99 20.44
N GLY A 162 3.39 -14.94 19.22
CA GLY A 162 3.38 -16.05 18.26
C GLY A 162 1.99 -16.37 17.69
N GLN A 163 0.96 -15.59 18.02
CA GLN A 163 -0.43 -15.83 17.61
C GLN A 163 -0.86 -14.85 16.53
N ALA A 164 -1.37 -15.37 15.40
CA ALA A 164 -1.94 -14.52 14.37
C ALA A 164 -3.21 -13.84 14.89
N THR A 165 -3.40 -12.56 14.55
CA THR A 165 -4.67 -11.91 14.85
C THR A 165 -5.77 -12.49 13.99
N GLY A 166 -6.91 -12.82 14.60
CA GLY A 166 -8.13 -13.17 13.87
C GLY A 166 -8.89 -11.94 13.38
N ARG A 167 -9.96 -12.21 12.62
CA ARG A 167 -10.90 -11.21 12.12
C ARG A 167 -11.80 -10.66 13.22
N GLU A 168 -12.15 -9.38 13.11
CA GLU A 168 -13.04 -8.64 14.00
C GLU A 168 -12.83 -8.96 15.49
N ARG A 169 -11.86 -8.28 16.11
CA ARG A 169 -11.75 -8.25 17.56
C ARG A 169 -12.57 -7.09 18.08
N GLY A 170 -13.82 -7.34 18.44
CA GLY A 170 -14.51 -6.42 19.35
C GLY A 170 -13.62 -6.23 20.57
N ASN A 171 -13.11 -5.01 20.78
CA ASN A 171 -12.18 -4.77 21.88
C ASN A 171 -12.97 -4.24 23.07
N MET A 172 -13.34 -5.14 23.99
CA MET A 172 -14.05 -4.77 25.22
C MET A 172 -13.21 -3.89 26.14
N LEU A 173 -11.88 -3.93 26.07
CA LEU A 173 -11.02 -3.08 26.91
C LEU A 173 -11.06 -1.62 26.47
N SER A 174 -11.04 -1.35 25.16
CA SER A 174 -11.11 0.01 24.61
C SER A 174 -12.49 0.36 24.04
N ALA A 175 -13.46 -0.51 24.24
CA ALA A 175 -14.82 -0.46 23.73
C ALA A 175 -14.95 -0.29 22.21
N GLN A 176 -13.97 -0.72 21.40
CA GLN A 176 -14.05 -0.67 19.93
C GLN A 176 -15.02 -1.74 19.43
N LEU A 177 -16.30 -1.41 19.39
CA LEU A 177 -17.40 -2.33 19.12
C LEU A 177 -18.35 -1.72 18.09
N ALA A 178 -18.71 -2.48 17.07
CA ALA A 178 -19.86 -2.18 16.22
C ALA A 178 -21.12 -2.78 16.86
N ILE A 179 -22.09 -1.94 17.19
CA ILE A 179 -23.32 -2.32 17.88
C ILE A 179 -24.51 -2.02 16.97
N ARG A 180 -25.43 -2.98 16.86
CA ARG A 180 -26.67 -2.80 16.12
C ARG A 180 -27.65 -1.94 16.93
N ALA A 181 -28.11 -0.84 16.35
CA ALA A 181 -29.16 0.02 16.88
C ALA A 181 -30.51 -0.25 16.17
N LYS A 182 -31.57 0.49 16.56
CA LYS A 182 -32.92 0.34 15.99
C LYS A 182 -32.95 0.56 14.48
N ASP A 183 -32.17 1.51 13.98
CA ASP A 183 -32.21 2.00 12.59
C ASP A 183 -30.83 1.96 11.90
N GLY A 184 -29.80 1.41 12.54
CA GLY A 184 -28.45 1.54 12.04
C GLY A 184 -27.40 0.78 12.83
N TRP A 185 -26.15 1.13 12.58
CA TRP A 185 -24.98 0.64 13.31
C TRP A 185 -24.31 1.82 14.01
N LEU A 186 -23.88 1.59 15.23
CA LEU A 186 -23.10 2.53 16.02
C LEU A 186 -21.73 1.93 16.25
N VAL A 187 -20.69 2.75 16.20
CA VAL A 187 -19.36 2.35 16.65
C VAL A 187 -19.15 2.97 18.03
N LEU A 188 -19.06 2.13 19.05
CA LEU A 188 -18.55 2.52 20.35
C LEU A 188 -17.02 2.51 20.27
N ALA A 189 -16.37 3.47 20.93
CA ALA A 189 -14.92 3.51 21.10
C ALA A 189 -14.56 4.38 22.32
N GLY A 190 -13.49 4.03 23.03
CA GLY A 190 -12.87 4.89 24.05
C GLY A 190 -13.40 4.73 25.48
N ALA A 191 -14.29 3.77 25.76
CA ALA A 191 -14.62 3.36 27.13
C ALA A 191 -13.52 2.40 27.66
N GLY A 192 -12.35 2.99 27.94
CA GLY A 192 -11.14 2.29 28.35
C GLY A 192 -11.12 1.79 29.80
N GLY A 193 -11.95 2.38 30.67
CA GLY A 193 -11.92 2.14 32.13
C GLY A 193 -13.31 1.95 32.71
N PRO A 194 -13.44 1.28 33.88
CA PRO A 194 -14.74 0.90 34.45
C PRO A 194 -15.72 2.08 34.61
N GLU A 195 -15.24 3.26 34.99
CA GLU A 195 -16.10 4.44 35.16
C GLU A 195 -16.80 4.86 33.86
N LYS A 196 -16.09 4.80 32.72
CA LYS A 196 -16.70 5.11 31.41
C LYS A 196 -17.75 4.09 31.01
N TRP A 197 -17.58 2.83 31.43
CA TRP A 197 -18.59 1.80 31.22
C TRP A 197 -19.83 2.03 32.09
N LYS A 198 -19.66 2.37 33.37
CA LYS A 198 -20.76 2.73 34.27
C LYS A 198 -21.53 3.96 33.78
N ASP A 199 -20.82 5.00 33.31
CA ASP A 199 -21.47 6.19 32.74
C ASP A 199 -22.27 5.85 31.48
N LEU A 200 -21.75 4.97 30.62
CA LEU A 200 -22.51 4.45 29.48
C LEU A 200 -23.74 3.65 29.93
N TRP A 201 -23.63 2.82 30.97
CA TRP A 201 -24.75 2.06 31.52
C TRP A 201 -25.84 2.98 32.06
N ARG A 202 -25.49 4.03 32.78
CA ARG A 202 -26.43 5.08 33.22
C ARG A 202 -27.12 5.77 32.05
N LEU A 203 -26.36 6.18 31.04
CA LEU A 203 -26.91 6.82 29.82
C LEU A 203 -27.90 5.94 29.05
N MET A 204 -27.79 4.62 29.18
CA MET A 204 -28.69 3.66 28.53
C MET A 204 -29.80 3.13 29.45
N ASP A 205 -29.95 3.67 30.66
CA ASP A 205 -30.87 3.18 31.69
C ASP A 205 -30.62 1.69 32.06
N ARG A 206 -29.34 1.29 32.15
CA ARG A 206 -28.86 -0.09 32.42
C ARG A 206 -27.98 -0.20 33.66
N GLU A 207 -28.25 0.61 34.67
CA GLU A 207 -27.50 0.69 35.94
C GLU A 207 -27.39 -0.65 36.70
N ALA A 208 -28.27 -1.61 36.42
CA ALA A 208 -28.17 -2.98 36.94
C ALA A 208 -26.89 -3.71 36.52
N LEU A 209 -26.20 -3.26 35.47
CA LEU A 209 -24.91 -3.79 35.00
C LEU A 209 -23.69 -3.23 35.76
N ASP A 210 -23.88 -2.30 36.71
CA ASP A 210 -22.80 -1.73 37.53
C ASP A 210 -22.31 -2.70 38.64
N ARG A 211 -23.00 -3.83 38.85
CA ARG A 211 -22.70 -4.86 39.86
C ARG A 211 -21.81 -5.97 39.31
#